data_AF-A0A6J1PJL6-F1
#
_entry.id   AF-A0A6J1PJL6-F1
#
_cell.length_a   1.000
_cell.length_b   1.000
_cell.length_c   1.000
_cell.angle_alpha   90.00
_cell.angle_beta   90.00
_cell.angle_gamma   90.00
#
_symmetry.space_group_name_H-M   'P 1'
#
loop_
_entity.id
_entity.type
_entity.pdbx_description
1 polymer ?
#
loop_
_entity_poly.entity_id
_entity_poly.type
_entity_poly.pdbx_seq_one_letter_code
_entity_poly.pdbx_strand_id
1 'polypeptide(L)'
;ILEQNNVDVRCTDKKGNTPLHYAARADNRTAMSLLLKRGSYIGHMNKFNIPPLIDIPVCTLSDYFDDCLKEISDQTNEDVIEFDYRCLMPQNVFAQQDTTHRPTREMEVFLYIARHKNLKHLLKHPLLSSFLYLKWLKIRHILYANLVFCGIFHILLNAYIILSMTYENSPNDSGTPIASNSFDIALGNTLLIRCYPESILRTCVIVYWLFLTILEIFQCACCRYRYVMDWENWLQVVLIISIFILLCGAGLWSGVVVIILSAVQMITLITQHPKMSANFEMFWTVSLDYVCLLFPYMFLIAAFALAFHILFKSSINFSDPGQSFFKTIIMITGEFNSNDISFVSYPICSHIVFVLFVFLIAIVLLNLLNGLAVSDINEILSRAELIGLISRVRLIIYLEDIAFGEPLNWFSHRKTRFLRWNPFSFFINRILLFPYYLKNGKITVVCDDMDIHDDRYYVHNNSINRDEHWPIMEMDPDIIQQAKRIISDKNQLSDH
;
A
#
# COMPACT_ATOMS: atom_id res chain seq x y z
N ILE A 1 2.50 -7.73 46.18
CA ILE A 1 1.72 -6.57 45.62
C ILE A 1 0.99 -7.00 44.36
N LEU A 2 1.69 -7.40 43.29
CA LEU A 2 1.03 -7.81 42.04
C LEU A 2 0.07 -8.98 42.21
N GLU A 3 0.21 -9.83 43.24
CA GLU A 3 -0.75 -10.91 43.55
C GLU A 3 -2.15 -10.43 43.92
N GLN A 4 -2.31 -9.18 44.39
CA GLN A 4 -3.61 -8.61 44.74
C GLN A 4 -4.44 -8.31 43.48
N ASN A 5 -5.75 -8.60 43.51
CA ASN A 5 -6.64 -8.45 42.35
C ASN A 5 -6.91 -6.99 41.94
N ASN A 6 -6.65 -6.02 42.81
CA ASN A 6 -6.97 -4.59 42.59
C ASN A 6 -5.77 -3.73 42.16
N VAL A 7 -4.65 -4.33 41.75
CA VAL A 7 -3.48 -3.55 41.31
C VAL A 7 -3.61 -3.21 39.83
N ASP A 8 -3.84 -1.93 39.54
CA ASP A 8 -3.82 -1.43 38.16
C ASP A 8 -2.38 -1.33 37.62
N VAL A 9 -2.03 -2.26 36.72
CA VAL A 9 -0.72 -2.29 36.05
C VAL A 9 -0.60 -1.30 34.90
N ARG A 10 -1.71 -0.64 34.52
CA ARG A 10 -1.77 0.35 33.44
C ARG A 10 -1.76 1.78 33.97
N CYS A 11 -1.68 1.99 35.28
CA CYS A 11 -1.60 3.33 35.86
C CYS A 11 -0.40 4.14 35.31
N THR A 12 -0.54 5.47 35.28
CA THR A 12 0.50 6.38 34.79
C THR A 12 0.91 7.38 35.85
N ASP A 13 2.20 7.77 35.82
CA ASP A 13 2.71 8.83 36.66
C ASP A 13 2.53 10.23 36.03
N LYS A 14 3.04 11.27 36.71
CA LYS A 14 3.01 12.66 36.20
C LYS A 14 3.74 12.86 34.87
N LYS A 15 4.65 11.94 34.51
CA LYS A 15 5.41 11.94 33.25
C LYS A 15 4.74 11.07 32.17
N GLY A 16 3.64 10.39 32.48
CA GLY A 16 2.96 9.44 31.59
C GLY A 16 3.65 8.08 31.50
N ASN A 17 4.57 7.76 32.41
CA ASN A 17 5.22 6.45 32.46
C ASN A 17 4.35 5.45 33.23
N THR A 18 4.21 4.25 32.69
CA THR A 18 3.56 3.10 33.33
C THR A 18 4.57 2.28 34.15
N PRO A 19 4.12 1.39 35.06
CA PRO A 19 5.01 0.44 35.74
C PRO A 19 5.92 -0.34 34.79
N LEU A 20 5.43 -0.67 33.60
CA LEU A 20 6.21 -1.37 32.57
C LEU A 20 7.38 -0.53 32.04
N HIS A 21 7.25 0.79 31.91
CA HIS A 21 8.37 1.67 31.52
C HIS A 21 9.51 1.59 32.54
N TYR A 22 9.17 1.56 33.83
CA TYR A 22 10.16 1.49 34.90
C TYR A 22 10.84 0.12 34.96
N ALA A 23 10.08 -0.96 34.77
CA ALA A 23 10.62 -2.32 34.74
C ALA A 23 11.55 -2.54 33.53
N ALA A 24 11.16 -2.04 32.34
CA ALA A 24 11.95 -2.13 31.12
C ALA A 24 13.25 -1.32 31.22
N ARG A 25 13.17 -0.07 31.70
CA ARG A 25 14.36 0.77 31.91
C ARG A 25 15.33 0.20 32.96
N ALA A 26 14.83 -0.58 33.91
CA ALA A 26 15.64 -1.27 34.91
C ALA A 26 16.17 -2.64 34.44
N ASP A 27 15.85 -3.06 33.20
CA ASP A 27 16.15 -4.37 32.61
C ASP A 27 15.76 -5.57 33.52
N ASN A 28 14.69 -5.41 34.29
CA ASN A 28 14.24 -6.45 35.21
C ASN A 28 13.26 -7.40 34.51
N ARG A 29 13.78 -8.48 33.93
CA ARG A 29 13.00 -9.47 33.15
C ARG A 29 11.86 -10.11 33.93
N THR A 30 12.04 -10.40 35.22
CA THR A 30 11.00 -11.04 36.03
C THR A 30 9.86 -10.06 36.31
N ALA A 31 10.18 -8.80 36.63
CA ALA A 31 9.19 -7.74 36.78
C ALA A 31 8.44 -7.47 35.45
N MET A 32 9.15 -7.44 34.32
CA MET A 32 8.54 -7.30 32.99
C MET A 32 7.56 -8.44 32.70
N SER A 33 7.98 -9.69 32.86
CA SER A 33 7.12 -10.86 32.62
C SER A 33 5.87 -10.87 33.49
N LEU A 34 6.01 -10.56 34.78
CA LEU A 34 4.86 -10.48 35.71
C LEU A 34 3.88 -9.36 35.32
N LEU A 35 4.39 -8.19 34.94
CA LEU A 35 3.55 -7.06 34.50
C LEU A 35 2.83 -7.36 33.18
N LEU A 36 3.51 -8.00 32.23
CA LEU A 36 2.93 -8.42 30.95
C LEU A 36 1.86 -9.50 31.17
N LYS A 37 2.11 -10.51 32.02
CA LYS A 37 1.12 -11.54 32.40
C LYS A 37 -0.13 -10.96 33.06
N ARG A 38 0.01 -9.85 33.78
CA ARG A 38 -1.11 -9.07 34.36
C ARG A 38 -1.84 -8.17 33.35
N GLY A 39 -1.46 -8.18 32.07
CA GLY A 39 -2.16 -7.48 30.99
C GLY A 39 -1.70 -6.02 30.80
N SER A 40 -0.44 -5.72 31.08
CA SER A 40 0.13 -4.40 30.78
C SER A 40 0.08 -4.10 29.29
N TYR A 41 -0.30 -2.86 28.94
CA TYR A 41 -0.32 -2.40 27.54
C TYR A 41 1.07 -1.96 27.11
N ILE A 42 1.60 -2.58 26.05
CA ILE A 42 2.97 -2.31 25.55
C ILE A 42 3.07 -1.02 24.73
N GLY A 43 1.93 -0.47 24.31
CA GLY A 43 1.86 0.68 23.42
C GLY A 43 1.71 2.04 24.09
N HIS A 44 1.74 2.10 25.43
CA HIS A 44 1.44 3.34 26.13
C HIS A 44 2.52 4.40 25.90
N MET A 45 2.22 5.48 25.18
CA MET A 45 3.16 6.58 24.96
C MET A 45 3.25 7.47 26.20
N ASN A 46 4.47 7.70 26.71
CA ASN A 46 4.69 8.72 27.73
C ASN A 46 4.61 10.15 27.13
N LYS A 47 4.76 11.19 27.97
CA LYS A 47 4.74 12.59 27.50
C LYS A 47 5.84 12.95 26.49
N PHE A 48 6.84 12.08 26.33
CA PHE A 48 7.92 12.22 25.35
C PHE A 48 7.66 11.40 24.07
N ASN A 49 6.47 10.81 23.90
CA ASN A 49 6.12 9.91 22.80
C ASN A 49 7.03 8.67 22.71
N ILE A 50 7.48 8.16 23.86
CA ILE A 50 8.28 6.94 23.96
C ILE A 50 7.40 5.86 24.61
N PRO A 51 7.21 4.69 23.95
CA PRO A 51 6.51 3.56 24.53
C PRO A 51 7.44 2.71 25.41
N PRO A 52 6.90 1.91 26.35
CA PRO A 52 7.71 1.02 27.20
C PRO A 52 8.42 -0.06 26.38
N LEU A 53 7.85 -0.41 25.22
CA LEU A 53 8.36 -1.42 24.30
C LEU A 53 9.81 -1.22 23.86
N ILE A 54 10.31 0.02 23.81
CA ILE A 54 11.66 0.31 23.30
C ILE A 54 12.76 -0.28 24.19
N ASP A 55 12.54 -0.27 25.50
CA ASP A 55 13.52 -0.69 26.51
C ASP A 55 13.37 -2.19 26.83
N ILE A 56 12.38 -2.88 26.27
CA ILE A 56 12.16 -4.32 26.49
C ILE A 56 13.08 -5.13 25.55
N PRO A 57 13.89 -6.06 26.09
CA PRO A 57 14.67 -6.97 25.25
C PRO A 57 13.78 -7.80 24.32
N VAL A 58 14.19 -7.93 23.05
CA VAL A 58 13.45 -8.67 22.01
C VAL A 58 13.14 -10.11 22.44
N CYS A 59 14.10 -10.79 23.09
CA CYS A 59 13.91 -12.14 23.61
C CYS A 59 12.77 -12.20 24.63
N THR A 60 12.76 -11.32 25.64
CA THR A 60 11.70 -11.27 26.66
C THR A 60 10.32 -11.00 26.08
N LEU A 61 10.26 -10.20 25.01
CA LEU A 61 9.00 -9.94 24.31
C LEU A 61 8.54 -11.16 23.49
N SER A 62 9.47 -11.85 22.82
CA SER A 62 9.18 -13.09 22.09
C SER A 62 8.66 -14.16 23.05
N ASP A 63 9.38 -14.40 24.15
CA ASP A 63 8.99 -15.38 25.19
C ASP A 63 7.56 -15.08 25.72
N TYR A 64 7.24 -13.80 25.88
CA TYR A 64 5.91 -13.39 26.30
C TYR A 64 4.85 -13.57 25.20
N PHE A 65 5.17 -13.32 23.94
CA PHE A 65 4.26 -13.55 22.83
C PHE A 65 4.00 -15.05 22.60
N ASP A 66 4.99 -15.90 22.86
CA ASP A 66 4.84 -17.36 22.89
C ASP A 66 3.91 -17.79 24.04
N ASP A 67 4.02 -17.15 25.22
CA ASP A 67 3.10 -17.33 26.36
C ASP A 67 1.64 -16.90 26.06
N CYS A 68 1.44 -16.02 25.08
CA CYS A 68 0.12 -15.57 24.63
C CYS A 68 -0.60 -16.56 23.70
N LEU A 69 0.10 -17.60 23.23
CA LEU A 69 -0.46 -18.68 22.42
C LEU A 69 -0.70 -19.89 23.32
N LYS A 70 -1.92 -20.42 23.31
CA LYS A 70 -2.28 -21.59 24.12
C LYS A 70 -3.10 -22.56 23.30
N GLU A 71 -2.79 -23.83 23.44
CA GLU A 71 -3.64 -24.91 22.95
C GLU A 71 -4.63 -25.27 24.05
N ILE A 72 -5.91 -25.25 23.69
CA ILE A 72 -7.01 -25.70 24.53
C ILE A 72 -7.42 -27.07 23.97
N SER A 73 -6.93 -28.13 24.60
CA SER A 73 -7.43 -29.47 24.35
C SER A 73 -8.69 -29.68 25.19
N ASP A 74 -9.86 -29.46 24.61
CA ASP A 74 -11.11 -29.90 25.24
C ASP A 74 -11.32 -31.40 24.97
N GLN A 75 -12.20 -32.05 25.74
CA GLN A 75 -12.47 -33.51 25.64
C GLN A 75 -13.09 -33.95 24.30
N THR A 76 -13.41 -32.99 23.43
CA THR A 76 -13.75 -33.17 22.02
C THR A 76 -12.44 -33.00 21.23
N ASN A 77 -12.01 -34.01 20.47
CA ASN A 77 -10.76 -34.10 19.68
C ASN A 77 -10.41 -32.94 18.70
N GLU A 78 -10.85 -31.71 18.94
CA GLU A 78 -10.58 -30.52 18.13
C GLU A 78 -9.42 -29.74 18.74
N ASP A 79 -8.35 -29.56 17.97
CA ASP A 79 -7.22 -28.71 18.36
C ASP A 79 -7.64 -27.24 18.30
N VAL A 80 -7.98 -26.64 19.46
CA VAL A 80 -8.36 -25.23 19.56
C VAL A 80 -7.17 -24.39 20.01
N ILE A 81 -6.81 -23.37 19.24
CA ILE A 81 -5.72 -22.44 19.58
C ILE A 81 -6.29 -21.11 20.08
N GLU A 82 -5.96 -20.74 21.31
CA GLU A 82 -6.28 -19.45 21.91
C GLU A 82 -5.14 -18.43 21.67
N PHE A 83 -5.50 -17.27 21.11
CA PHE A 83 -4.64 -16.10 20.96
C PHE A 83 -5.03 -15.03 21.99
N ASP A 84 -4.07 -14.60 22.82
CA ASP A 84 -4.26 -13.57 23.84
C ASP A 84 -3.66 -12.21 23.42
N TYR A 85 -4.52 -11.28 23.00
CA TYR A 85 -4.17 -9.92 22.57
C TYR A 85 -4.25 -8.87 23.69
N ARG A 86 -4.39 -9.26 24.97
CA ARG A 86 -4.54 -8.28 26.08
C ARG A 86 -3.41 -7.27 26.16
N CYS A 87 -2.20 -7.65 25.74
CA CYS A 87 -1.02 -6.77 25.69
C CYS A 87 -1.12 -5.64 24.65
N LEU A 88 -1.95 -5.81 23.61
CA LEU A 88 -2.19 -4.83 22.54
C LEU A 88 -3.43 -3.96 22.81
N MET A 89 -4.19 -4.24 23.87
CA MET A 89 -5.43 -3.54 24.17
C MET A 89 -5.16 -2.24 24.93
N PRO A 90 -5.49 -1.05 24.38
CA PRO A 90 -5.30 0.23 25.07
C PRO A 90 -6.22 0.35 26.30
N GLN A 91 -5.84 1.21 27.26
CA GLN A 91 -6.53 1.34 28.55
C GLN A 91 -7.91 2.01 28.47
N ASN A 92 -8.13 2.89 27.48
CA ASN A 92 -9.35 3.71 27.38
C ASN A 92 -10.59 2.94 26.89
N VAL A 93 -10.48 1.63 26.66
CA VAL A 93 -11.59 0.77 26.19
C VAL A 93 -12.69 0.65 27.26
N PHE A 94 -12.35 0.79 28.55
CA PHE A 94 -13.30 0.69 29.68
C PHE A 94 -13.73 2.05 30.27
N ALA A 95 -13.14 3.16 29.84
CA ALA A 95 -13.45 4.50 30.36
C ALA A 95 -14.65 5.10 29.63
N GLN A 96 -15.83 4.48 29.79
CA GLN A 96 -17.05 4.83 29.08
C GLN A 96 -17.79 6.07 29.63
N GLN A 97 -17.14 6.93 30.43
CA GLN A 97 -17.82 8.06 31.10
C GLN A 97 -17.29 9.47 30.81
N ASP A 98 -16.13 9.65 30.17
CA ASP A 98 -15.64 11.00 29.84
C ASP A 98 -15.77 11.31 28.34
N THR A 99 -16.81 12.08 28.03
CA THR A 99 -17.22 12.62 26.70
C THR A 99 -16.17 13.51 26.00
N THR A 100 -14.93 13.54 26.48
CA THR A 100 -13.85 14.41 25.99
C THR A 100 -12.63 13.67 25.47
N HIS A 101 -12.52 12.35 25.65
CA HIS A 101 -11.33 11.60 25.27
C HIS A 101 -11.43 10.99 23.87
N ARG A 102 -10.39 11.28 23.05
CA ARG A 102 -10.23 10.76 21.69
C ARG A 102 -10.16 9.23 21.72
N PRO A 103 -10.82 8.52 20.78
CA PRO A 103 -10.63 7.08 20.60
C PRO A 103 -9.14 6.78 20.39
N THR A 104 -8.61 5.83 21.16
CA THR A 104 -7.20 5.43 21.10
C THR A 104 -6.94 4.62 19.84
N ARG A 105 -5.90 4.99 19.11
CA ARG A 105 -5.49 4.28 17.90
C ARG A 105 -4.82 2.96 18.25
N GLU A 106 -5.27 1.88 17.65
CA GLU A 106 -4.80 0.53 17.95
C GLU A 106 -3.47 0.23 17.24
N MET A 107 -3.23 0.86 16.08
CA MET A 107 -2.06 0.57 15.25
C MET A 107 -0.79 1.34 15.61
N GLU A 108 -0.83 2.24 16.60
CA GLU A 108 0.35 3.02 16.99
C GLU A 108 1.52 2.13 17.44
N VAL A 109 1.23 1.03 18.12
CA VAL A 109 2.25 0.04 18.55
C VAL A 109 2.93 -0.59 17.35
N PHE A 110 2.15 -1.00 16.36
CA PHE A 110 2.66 -1.63 15.14
C PHE A 110 3.46 -0.65 14.29
N LEU A 111 3.04 0.62 14.21
CA LEU A 111 3.82 1.67 13.55
C LEU A 111 5.20 1.81 14.19
N TYR A 112 5.24 1.76 15.52
CA TYR A 112 6.48 1.85 16.26
C TYR A 112 7.38 0.64 15.99
N ILE A 113 6.84 -0.58 16.10
CA ILE A 113 7.55 -1.83 15.78
C ILE A 113 8.11 -1.80 14.34
N ALA A 114 7.33 -1.33 13.36
CA ALA A 114 7.73 -1.27 11.97
C ALA A 114 8.86 -0.26 11.69
N ARG A 115 8.94 0.84 12.46
CA ARG A 115 9.98 1.87 12.29
C ARG A 115 11.33 1.45 12.89
N HIS A 116 11.33 0.61 13.92
CA HIS A 116 12.56 0.20 14.60
C HIS A 116 13.16 -1.08 13.99
N LYS A 117 14.44 -1.00 13.57
CA LYS A 117 15.15 -2.11 12.88
C LYS A 117 15.21 -3.41 13.67
N ASN A 118 15.28 -3.33 15.00
CA ASN A 118 15.40 -4.51 15.87
C ASN A 118 14.03 -5.16 16.14
N LEU A 119 12.95 -4.38 16.12
CA LEU A 119 11.61 -4.84 16.47
C LEU A 119 10.82 -5.34 15.26
N LYS A 120 11.10 -4.85 14.05
CA LYS A 120 10.35 -5.22 12.83
C LYS A 120 10.21 -6.73 12.62
N HIS A 121 11.22 -7.53 13.01
CA HIS A 121 11.17 -8.99 12.88
C HIS A 121 10.04 -9.64 13.69
N LEU A 122 9.63 -9.01 14.80
CA LEU A 122 8.52 -9.47 15.62
C LEU A 122 7.18 -9.42 14.88
N LEU A 123 7.03 -8.62 13.81
CA LEU A 123 5.80 -8.61 13.01
C LEU A 123 5.51 -9.98 12.38
N LYS A 124 6.54 -10.81 12.15
CA LYS A 124 6.40 -12.20 11.68
C LYS A 124 5.89 -13.15 12.77
N HIS A 125 5.87 -12.73 14.03
CA HIS A 125 5.37 -13.55 15.12
C HIS A 125 3.86 -13.80 14.90
N PRO A 126 3.36 -15.05 15.06
CA PRO A 126 1.98 -15.39 14.73
C PRO A 126 0.94 -14.55 15.50
N LEU A 127 1.21 -14.14 16.74
CA LEU A 127 0.36 -13.21 17.50
C LEU A 127 0.18 -11.82 16.82
N LEU A 128 1.25 -11.24 16.27
CA LEU A 128 1.16 -9.93 15.61
C LEU A 128 0.63 -10.06 14.19
N SER A 129 1.05 -11.11 13.48
CA SER A 129 0.54 -11.44 12.15
C SER A 129 -0.96 -11.73 12.17
N SER A 130 -1.44 -12.48 13.17
CA SER A 130 -2.86 -12.80 13.33
C SER A 130 -3.71 -11.56 13.58
N PHE A 131 -3.25 -10.66 14.44
CA PHE A 131 -3.94 -9.40 14.71
C PHE A 131 -4.04 -8.53 13.44
N LEU A 132 -2.96 -8.42 12.68
CA LEU A 132 -2.95 -7.69 11.40
C LEU A 132 -3.89 -8.33 10.38
N TYR A 133 -3.95 -9.66 10.33
CA TYR A 133 -4.83 -10.40 9.45
C TYR A 133 -6.31 -10.16 9.79
N LEU A 134 -6.68 -10.20 11.06
CA LEU A 134 -8.05 -9.90 11.52
C LEU A 134 -8.48 -8.48 11.15
N LYS A 135 -7.59 -7.50 11.32
CA LYS A 135 -7.85 -6.13 10.86
C LYS A 135 -8.01 -6.04 9.35
N TRP A 136 -7.16 -6.72 8.61
CA TRP A 136 -7.25 -6.79 7.17
C TRP A 136 -8.61 -7.34 6.71
N LEU A 137 -9.09 -8.44 7.31
CA LEU A 137 -10.39 -9.03 6.96
C LEU A 137 -11.56 -8.05 7.13
N LYS A 138 -11.51 -7.16 8.13
CA LYS A 138 -12.54 -6.12 8.32
C LYS A 138 -12.42 -5.01 7.26
N ILE A 139 -11.21 -4.62 6.92
CA ILE A 139 -10.92 -3.48 6.05
C ILE A 139 -11.03 -3.83 4.56
N ARG A 140 -10.76 -5.08 4.17
CA ARG A 140 -10.63 -5.51 2.76
C ARG A 140 -11.82 -5.12 1.90
N HIS A 141 -13.04 -5.17 2.45
CA HIS A 141 -14.26 -4.86 1.71
C HIS A 141 -14.32 -3.39 1.27
N ILE A 142 -13.83 -2.48 2.11
CA ILE A 142 -13.75 -1.04 1.79
C ILE A 142 -12.73 -0.83 0.67
N LEU A 143 -11.58 -1.51 0.77
CA LEU A 143 -10.53 -1.42 -0.25
C LEU A 143 -10.98 -1.99 -1.60
N TYR A 144 -11.66 -3.15 -1.61
CA TYR A 144 -12.20 -3.70 -2.86
C TYR A 144 -13.32 -2.86 -3.45
N ALA A 145 -14.20 -2.30 -2.62
CA ALA A 145 -15.24 -1.37 -3.09
C ALA A 145 -14.60 -0.13 -3.75
N ASN A 146 -13.55 0.43 -3.13
CA ASN A 146 -12.80 1.55 -3.71
C ASN A 146 -12.10 1.15 -5.02
N LEU A 147 -11.45 -0.02 -5.06
CA LEU A 147 -10.79 -0.52 -6.26
C LEU A 147 -11.77 -0.71 -7.43
N VAL A 148 -12.94 -1.28 -7.17
CA VAL A 148 -13.99 -1.47 -8.19
C VAL A 148 -14.54 -0.12 -8.66
N PHE A 149 -14.82 0.80 -7.73
CA PHE A 149 -15.31 2.14 -8.06
C PHE A 149 -14.31 2.92 -8.93
N CYS A 150 -13.03 2.93 -8.55
CA CYS A 150 -11.96 3.55 -9.34
C CYS A 150 -11.72 2.82 -10.67
N GLY A 151 -11.82 1.49 -10.71
CA GLY A 151 -11.66 0.69 -11.92
C GLY A 151 -12.74 0.97 -12.96
N ILE A 152 -14.01 1.05 -12.54
CA ILE A 152 -15.13 1.45 -13.42
C ILE A 152 -14.86 2.85 -13.99
N PHE A 153 -14.42 3.79 -13.15
CA PHE A 153 -14.09 5.12 -13.63
C PHE A 153 -12.93 5.13 -14.62
N HIS A 154 -11.85 4.40 -14.36
CA HIS A 154 -10.72 4.30 -15.26
C HIS A 154 -11.19 3.80 -16.64
N ILE A 155 -12.04 2.77 -16.69
CA ILE A 155 -12.60 2.27 -17.94
C ILE A 155 -13.44 3.36 -18.64
N LEU A 156 -14.30 4.09 -17.92
CA LEU A 156 -15.11 5.17 -18.47
C LEU A 156 -14.25 6.33 -19.01
N LEU A 157 -13.19 6.72 -18.30
CA LEU A 157 -12.25 7.76 -18.71
C LEU A 157 -11.49 7.37 -19.98
N ASN A 158 -10.98 6.14 -20.05
CA ASN A 158 -10.29 5.64 -21.26
C ASN A 158 -11.27 5.52 -22.44
N ALA A 159 -12.49 5.07 -22.19
CA ALA A 159 -13.54 5.04 -23.21
C ALA A 159 -13.82 6.46 -23.76
N TYR A 160 -13.89 7.47 -22.87
CA TYR A 160 -14.10 8.86 -23.26
C TYR A 160 -12.98 9.38 -24.17
N ILE A 161 -11.73 9.14 -23.77
CA ILE A 161 -10.57 9.59 -24.54
C ILE A 161 -10.56 8.94 -25.93
N ILE A 162 -10.77 7.63 -26.02
CA ILE A 162 -10.77 6.92 -27.31
C ILE A 162 -11.90 7.42 -28.23
N LEU A 163 -13.10 7.60 -27.69
CA LEU A 163 -14.27 8.03 -28.47
C LEU A 163 -14.09 9.48 -28.97
N SER A 164 -13.66 10.39 -28.08
CA SER A 164 -13.37 11.79 -28.39
C SER A 164 -12.28 11.93 -29.46
N MET A 165 -11.23 11.11 -29.41
CA MET A 165 -10.13 11.16 -30.40
C MET A 165 -10.54 10.57 -31.76
N THR A 166 -11.49 9.63 -31.77
CA THR A 166 -12.04 9.10 -33.02
C THR A 166 -12.94 10.13 -33.72
N TYR A 167 -13.51 11.07 -32.97
CA TYR A 167 -14.34 12.15 -33.50
C TYR A 167 -13.52 13.26 -34.16
N GLU A 168 -12.41 13.72 -33.54
CA GLU A 168 -11.52 14.74 -34.12
C GLU A 168 -10.84 14.30 -35.42
N ASN A 169 -10.57 13.00 -35.58
CA ASN A 169 -9.96 12.45 -36.79
C ASN A 169 -10.97 12.13 -37.91
N SER A 170 -12.28 12.37 -37.70
CA SER A 170 -13.22 12.38 -38.82
C SER A 170 -12.97 13.66 -39.61
N PRO A 171 -12.49 13.58 -40.86
CA PRO A 171 -12.21 14.77 -41.63
C PRO A 171 -13.53 15.54 -41.78
N ASN A 172 -13.52 16.79 -41.32
CA ASN A 172 -14.39 17.82 -41.88
C ASN A 172 -14.01 17.92 -43.35
N ASP A 173 -14.54 17.02 -44.17
CA ASP A 173 -14.31 17.03 -45.60
C ASP A 173 -15.03 18.26 -46.15
N SER A 174 -14.24 19.29 -46.39
CA SER A 174 -14.63 20.48 -47.13
C SER A 174 -14.89 20.07 -48.58
N GLY A 175 -16.11 19.62 -48.86
CA GLY A 175 -16.55 19.22 -50.20
C GLY A 175 -18.06 19.31 -50.36
N THR A 176 -18.54 20.48 -50.81
CA THR A 176 -19.82 20.79 -51.50
C THR A 176 -21.09 19.95 -51.23
N PRO A 177 -22.24 20.57 -50.89
CA PRO A 177 -23.50 19.86 -50.68
C PRO A 177 -24.20 19.59 -52.03
N ILE A 178 -24.35 18.32 -52.41
CA ILE A 178 -25.30 17.92 -53.46
C ILE A 178 -26.08 16.68 -53.01
N ALA A 179 -27.31 16.97 -52.53
CA ALA A 179 -28.52 16.15 -52.43
C ALA A 179 -28.44 14.61 -52.48
N SER A 180 -28.80 13.95 -51.38
CA SER A 180 -29.91 12.97 -51.38
C SER A 180 -30.42 12.69 -49.95
N ASN A 181 -31.70 12.98 -49.72
CA ASN A 181 -32.40 13.01 -48.41
C ASN A 181 -32.57 11.64 -47.70
N SER A 182 -31.83 10.60 -48.09
CA SER A 182 -31.77 9.32 -47.37
C SER A 182 -30.44 9.12 -46.65
N PHE A 183 -29.34 9.64 -47.21
CA PHE A 183 -28.01 9.52 -46.62
C PHE A 183 -27.80 10.53 -45.49
N ASP A 184 -28.34 11.75 -45.60
CA ASP A 184 -28.26 12.76 -44.53
C ASP A 184 -29.06 12.37 -43.28
N ILE A 185 -30.16 11.62 -43.42
CA ILE A 185 -30.94 11.09 -42.30
C ILE A 185 -30.22 9.89 -41.67
N ALA A 186 -29.57 9.04 -42.46
CA ALA A 186 -28.77 7.93 -41.94
C ALA A 186 -27.48 8.42 -41.26
N LEU A 187 -26.78 9.40 -41.83
CA LEU A 187 -25.60 10.06 -41.26
C LEU A 187 -25.98 10.86 -40.02
N GLY A 188 -27.09 11.61 -40.06
CA GLY A 188 -27.67 12.31 -38.91
C GLY A 188 -28.07 11.35 -37.79
N ASN A 189 -28.72 10.22 -38.09
CA ASN A 189 -29.03 9.20 -37.09
C ASN A 189 -27.77 8.51 -36.56
N THR A 190 -26.77 8.24 -37.40
CA THR A 190 -25.49 7.64 -36.96
C THR A 190 -24.67 8.60 -36.11
N LEU A 191 -24.65 9.90 -36.44
CA LEU A 191 -24.02 10.95 -35.66
C LEU A 191 -24.81 11.25 -34.37
N LEU A 192 -26.14 11.25 -34.38
CA LEU A 192 -26.95 11.43 -33.16
C LEU A 192 -26.82 10.22 -32.21
N ILE A 193 -26.79 8.99 -32.75
CA ILE A 193 -26.51 7.77 -31.98
C ILE A 193 -25.08 7.79 -31.39
N ARG A 194 -24.13 8.51 -32.01
CA ARG A 194 -22.72 8.62 -31.56
C ARG A 194 -22.44 9.85 -30.70
N CYS A 195 -23.17 10.96 -30.86
CA CYS A 195 -23.05 12.18 -30.04
C CYS A 195 -23.77 12.07 -28.70
N TYR A 196 -24.79 11.22 -28.60
CA TYR A 196 -25.49 10.93 -27.35
C TYR A 196 -24.58 10.23 -26.30
N PRO A 197 -23.84 9.14 -26.63
CA PRO A 197 -22.94 8.51 -25.68
C PRO A 197 -21.75 9.41 -25.29
N GLU A 198 -21.21 10.22 -26.21
CA GLU A 198 -20.17 11.21 -25.89
C GLU A 198 -20.62 12.22 -24.83
N SER A 199 -21.82 12.79 -25.02
CA SER A 199 -22.35 13.81 -24.12
C SER A 199 -22.62 13.26 -22.72
N ILE A 200 -23.11 12.01 -22.64
CA ILE A 200 -23.32 11.30 -21.37
C ILE A 200 -21.97 11.01 -20.71
N LEU A 201 -21.03 10.44 -21.46
CA LEU A 201 -19.74 10.02 -20.93
C LEU A 201 -18.90 11.20 -20.45
N ARG A 202 -18.91 12.32 -21.19
CA ARG A 202 -18.33 13.59 -20.74
C ARG A 202 -18.95 14.09 -19.45
N THR A 203 -20.28 14.00 -19.32
CA THR A 203 -20.98 14.40 -18.08
C THR A 203 -20.58 13.50 -16.91
N CYS A 204 -20.49 12.18 -17.13
CA CYS A 204 -20.01 11.23 -16.11
C CYS A 204 -18.57 11.54 -15.67
N VAL A 205 -17.67 11.83 -16.61
CA VAL A 205 -16.27 12.20 -16.30
C VAL A 205 -16.21 13.50 -15.50
N ILE A 206 -17.02 14.52 -15.83
CA ILE A 206 -17.08 15.78 -15.07
C ILE A 206 -17.58 15.55 -13.64
N VAL A 207 -18.67 14.80 -13.47
CA VAL A 207 -19.24 14.50 -12.13
C VAL A 207 -18.20 13.77 -11.28
N TYR A 208 -17.49 12.82 -11.87
CA TYR A 208 -16.47 12.08 -11.15
C TYR A 208 -15.23 12.94 -10.84
N TRP A 209 -14.78 13.77 -11.79
CA TRP A 209 -13.69 14.71 -11.56
C TRP A 209 -14.01 15.63 -10.38
N LEU A 210 -15.23 16.16 -10.32
CA LEU A 210 -15.70 16.95 -9.18
C LEU A 210 -15.66 16.14 -7.88
N PHE A 211 -16.14 14.89 -7.90
CA PHE A 211 -16.09 14.01 -6.73
C PHE A 211 -14.65 13.79 -6.23
N LEU A 212 -13.70 13.48 -7.11
CA LEU A 212 -12.28 13.33 -6.75
C LEU A 212 -11.69 14.63 -6.18
N THR A 213 -11.98 15.78 -6.82
CA THR A 213 -11.47 17.07 -6.33
C THR A 213 -11.96 17.35 -4.90
N ILE A 214 -13.22 17.04 -4.60
CA ILE A 214 -13.79 17.24 -3.26
C ILE A 214 -13.13 16.30 -2.24
N LEU A 215 -12.93 15.03 -2.58
CA LEU A 215 -12.24 14.09 -1.71
C LEU A 215 -10.79 14.50 -1.45
N GLU A 216 -10.09 14.98 -2.47
CA GLU A 216 -8.69 15.37 -2.36
C GLU A 216 -8.52 16.65 -1.53
N ILE A 217 -9.41 17.62 -1.70
CA ILE A 217 -9.46 18.82 -0.87
C ILE A 217 -9.75 18.44 0.59
N PHE A 218 -10.66 17.48 0.82
CA PHE A 218 -10.96 16.97 2.16
C PHE A 218 -9.73 16.30 2.79
N GLN A 219 -9.01 15.46 2.05
CA GLN A 219 -7.81 14.77 2.51
C GLN A 219 -6.67 15.76 2.83
N CYS A 220 -6.45 16.75 1.95
CA CYS A 220 -5.47 17.81 2.14
C CYS A 220 -5.79 18.68 3.38
N ALA A 221 -7.08 18.96 3.63
CA ALA A 221 -7.52 19.70 4.80
C ALA A 221 -7.33 18.93 6.12
N CYS A 222 -7.63 17.63 6.13
CA CYS A 222 -7.50 16.79 7.32
C CYS A 222 -6.03 16.51 7.69
N CYS A 223 -5.16 16.27 6.71
CA CYS A 223 -3.86 15.65 6.91
C CYS A 223 -2.69 16.41 6.26
N ARG A 224 -2.69 17.75 6.28
CA ARG A 224 -1.73 18.64 5.58
C ARG A 224 -0.27 18.16 5.57
N TYR A 225 0.33 17.91 6.74
CA TYR A 225 1.77 17.62 6.83
C TYR A 225 2.12 16.25 6.25
N ARG A 226 1.29 15.24 6.52
CA ARG A 226 1.51 13.89 6.01
C ARG A 226 1.23 13.83 4.51
N TYR A 227 0.18 14.52 4.08
CA TYR A 227 -0.25 14.59 2.69
C TYR A 227 0.86 15.06 1.74
N VAL A 228 1.60 16.10 2.12
CA VAL A 228 2.68 16.68 1.28
C VAL A 228 3.88 15.73 1.11
N MET A 229 4.09 14.80 2.05
CA MET A 229 5.23 13.87 2.01
C MET A 229 4.95 12.59 1.22
N ASP A 230 3.67 12.23 1.06
CA ASP A 230 3.29 11.00 0.36
C ASP A 230 3.22 11.26 -1.16
N TRP A 231 4.03 10.53 -1.93
CA TRP A 231 4.11 10.69 -3.39
C TRP A 231 2.83 10.27 -4.12
N GLU A 232 2.05 9.33 -3.55
CA GLU A 232 0.78 8.86 -4.12
C GLU A 232 -0.25 10.00 -4.24
N ASN A 233 -0.27 10.92 -3.28
CA ASN A 233 -1.17 12.07 -3.30
C ASN A 233 -0.79 13.06 -4.40
N TRP A 234 0.51 13.28 -4.62
CA TRP A 234 0.98 14.10 -5.73
C TRP A 234 0.57 13.54 -7.08
N LEU A 235 0.61 12.20 -7.25
CA LEU A 235 0.15 11.55 -8.47
C LEU A 235 -1.34 11.83 -8.72
N GLN A 236 -2.17 11.76 -7.67
CA GLN A 236 -3.61 12.06 -7.75
C GLN A 236 -3.87 13.53 -8.12
N VAL A 237 -3.13 14.47 -7.54
CA VAL A 237 -3.25 15.91 -7.89
C VAL A 237 -2.89 16.15 -9.35
N VAL A 238 -1.78 15.57 -9.84
CA VAL A 238 -1.37 15.70 -11.24
C VAL A 238 -2.43 15.10 -12.17
N LEU A 239 -3.06 13.99 -11.78
CA LEU A 239 -4.15 13.37 -12.54
C LEU A 239 -5.38 14.27 -12.61
N ILE A 240 -5.79 14.86 -11.48
CA ILE A 240 -6.93 15.80 -11.42
C ILE A 240 -6.69 17.01 -12.33
N ILE A 241 -5.48 17.60 -12.30
CA ILE A 241 -5.11 18.72 -13.15
C ILE A 241 -5.11 18.31 -14.63
N SER A 242 -4.57 17.13 -14.94
CA SER A 242 -4.49 16.62 -16.32
C SER A 242 -5.88 16.33 -16.91
N ILE A 243 -6.80 15.78 -16.10
CA ILE A 243 -8.21 15.58 -16.50
C ILE A 243 -8.90 16.93 -16.75
N PHE A 244 -8.64 17.94 -15.93
CA PHE A 244 -9.19 19.28 -16.14
C PHE A 244 -8.71 19.88 -17.47
N ILE A 245 -7.40 19.79 -17.77
CA ILE A 245 -6.82 20.24 -19.03
C ILE A 245 -7.45 19.53 -20.23
N LEU A 246 -7.65 18.21 -20.13
CA LEU A 246 -8.34 17.41 -21.16
C LEU A 246 -9.79 17.88 -21.38
N LEU A 247 -10.55 18.14 -20.29
CA LEU A 247 -11.93 18.63 -20.38
C LEU A 247 -12.04 20.04 -20.97
N CYS A 248 -10.99 20.86 -20.87
CA CYS A 248 -10.90 22.15 -21.55
C CYS A 248 -10.66 22.03 -23.07
N GLY A 249 -10.58 20.82 -23.62
CA GLY A 249 -10.35 20.58 -25.04
C GLY A 249 -8.87 20.66 -25.43
N ALA A 250 -7.96 20.33 -24.50
CA ALA A 250 -6.55 20.19 -24.86
C ALA A 250 -6.35 19.00 -25.81
N GLY A 251 -5.51 19.18 -26.84
CA GLY A 251 -5.35 18.20 -27.92
C GLY A 251 -4.78 16.84 -27.52
N LEU A 252 -4.55 16.00 -28.53
CA LEU A 252 -4.17 14.58 -28.47
C LEU A 252 -3.16 14.21 -27.36
N TRP A 253 -2.11 15.01 -27.19
CA TRP A 253 -1.04 14.77 -26.22
C TRP A 253 -1.54 14.70 -24.77
N SER A 254 -2.55 15.51 -24.42
CA SER A 254 -3.11 15.52 -23.07
C SER A 254 -3.83 14.20 -22.75
N GLY A 255 -4.55 13.63 -23.74
CA GLY A 255 -5.22 12.34 -23.61
C GLY A 255 -4.23 11.20 -23.36
N VAL A 256 -3.11 11.16 -24.10
CA VAL A 256 -2.07 10.13 -23.91
C VAL A 256 -1.48 10.19 -22.50
N VAL A 257 -1.18 11.39 -22.01
CA VAL A 257 -0.66 11.58 -20.65
C VAL A 257 -1.68 11.12 -19.60
N VAL A 258 -2.96 11.47 -19.76
CA VAL A 258 -4.03 11.04 -18.84
C VAL A 258 -4.20 9.53 -18.83
N ILE A 259 -4.13 8.86 -19.98
CA ILE A 259 -4.21 7.39 -20.08
C ILE A 259 -3.09 6.76 -19.24
N ILE A 260 -1.83 7.15 -19.49
CA ILE A 260 -0.67 6.60 -18.78
C ILE A 260 -0.77 6.88 -17.27
N LEU A 261 -1.07 8.12 -16.90
CA LEU A 261 -1.13 8.53 -15.50
C LEU A 261 -2.28 7.82 -14.75
N SER A 262 -3.42 7.64 -15.41
CA SER A 262 -4.54 6.87 -14.85
C SER A 262 -4.21 5.39 -14.69
N ALA A 263 -3.39 4.81 -15.58
CA ALA A 263 -2.93 3.43 -15.45
C ALA A 263 -1.96 3.27 -14.26
N VAL A 264 -1.04 4.21 -14.06
CA VAL A 264 -0.15 4.20 -12.88
C VAL A 264 -0.95 4.33 -11.60
N GLN A 265 -1.96 5.22 -11.54
CA GLN A 265 -2.86 5.33 -10.39
C GLN A 265 -3.60 4.01 -10.11
N MET A 266 -4.07 3.31 -11.15
CA MET A 266 -4.72 2.01 -10.99
C MET A 266 -3.77 0.96 -10.42
N ILE A 267 -2.51 0.95 -10.86
CA ILE A 267 -1.47 0.09 -10.27
C ILE A 267 -1.32 0.42 -8.78
N THR A 268 -1.15 1.70 -8.40
CA THR A 268 -1.02 2.12 -6.99
C THR A 268 -2.20 1.66 -6.13
N LEU A 269 -3.42 1.59 -6.67
CA LEU A 269 -4.58 1.06 -5.93
C LEU A 269 -4.53 -0.47 -5.78
N ILE A 270 -4.13 -1.19 -6.83
CA ILE A 270 -3.95 -2.66 -6.78
C ILE A 270 -2.87 -3.03 -5.76
N THR A 271 -1.84 -2.21 -5.62
CA THR A 271 -0.69 -2.46 -4.75
C THR A 271 -1.00 -2.26 -3.28
N GLN A 272 -2.13 -1.62 -2.94
CA GLN A 272 -2.63 -1.60 -1.57
C GLN A 272 -3.10 -2.98 -1.10
N HIS A 273 -3.35 -3.93 -2.02
CA HIS A 273 -3.70 -5.29 -1.63
C HIS A 273 -2.50 -6.01 -0.99
N PRO A 274 -2.63 -6.61 0.20
CA PRO A 274 -1.55 -7.22 0.97
C PRO A 274 -0.69 -8.25 0.22
N LYS A 275 -1.30 -9.07 -0.64
CA LYS A 275 -0.56 -10.06 -1.45
C LYS A 275 0.22 -9.42 -2.60
N MET A 276 -0.32 -8.33 -3.18
CA MET A 276 0.29 -7.67 -4.34
C MET A 276 1.30 -6.58 -3.92
N SER A 277 1.11 -6.00 -2.72
CA SER A 277 1.96 -4.97 -2.15
C SER A 277 3.43 -5.36 -2.13
N ALA A 278 3.74 -6.58 -1.67
CA ALA A 278 5.11 -7.08 -1.63
C ALA A 278 5.72 -7.13 -3.04
N ASN A 279 5.03 -7.75 -4.01
CA ASN A 279 5.52 -7.88 -5.38
C ASN A 279 5.80 -6.53 -6.05
N PHE A 280 4.94 -5.53 -5.80
CA PHE A 280 5.17 -4.21 -6.35
C PHE A 280 6.29 -3.44 -5.66
N GLU A 281 6.41 -3.53 -4.34
CA GLU A 281 7.54 -2.95 -3.61
C GLU A 281 8.87 -3.54 -4.10
N MET A 282 8.89 -4.85 -4.40
CA MET A 282 10.05 -5.50 -5.04
C MET A 282 10.34 -4.89 -6.41
N PHE A 283 9.33 -4.80 -7.27
CA PHE A 283 9.49 -4.22 -8.62
C PHE A 283 9.98 -2.76 -8.59
N TRP A 284 9.38 -1.93 -7.73
CA TRP A 284 9.73 -0.51 -7.61
C TRP A 284 11.16 -0.31 -7.11
N THR A 285 11.55 -1.07 -6.07
CA THR A 285 12.91 -1.00 -5.51
C THR A 285 13.94 -1.39 -6.57
N VAL A 286 13.73 -2.53 -7.24
CA VAL A 286 14.62 -3.00 -8.32
C VAL A 286 14.71 -2.00 -9.48
N SER A 287 13.59 -1.36 -9.84
CA SER A 287 13.58 -0.35 -10.90
C SER A 287 14.39 0.90 -10.52
N LEU A 288 14.28 1.36 -9.27
CA LEU A 288 15.06 2.49 -8.80
C LEU A 288 16.55 2.16 -8.70
N ASP A 289 16.90 0.97 -8.21
CA ASP A 289 18.28 0.52 -8.13
C ASP A 289 18.91 0.44 -9.52
N TYR A 290 18.15 -0.05 -10.51
CA TYR A 290 18.57 -0.04 -11.92
C TYR A 290 18.84 1.38 -12.44
N VAL A 291 17.96 2.34 -12.18
CA VAL A 291 18.14 3.74 -12.61
C VAL A 291 19.34 4.38 -11.90
N CYS A 292 19.49 4.16 -10.59
CA CYS A 292 20.62 4.63 -9.81
C CYS A 292 21.95 4.05 -10.31
N LEU A 293 21.95 2.78 -10.68
CA LEU A 293 23.11 2.09 -11.25
C LEU A 293 23.45 2.59 -12.66
N LEU A 294 22.45 2.94 -13.48
CA LEU A 294 22.64 3.53 -14.81
C LEU A 294 23.20 4.96 -14.75
N PHE A 295 22.87 5.73 -13.70
CA PHE A 295 23.22 7.15 -13.55
C PHE A 295 24.70 7.50 -13.86
N PRO A 296 25.72 6.83 -13.29
CA PRO A 296 27.12 7.12 -13.62
C PRO A 296 27.46 6.85 -15.10
N TYR A 297 26.78 5.90 -15.74
CA TYR A 297 26.99 5.54 -17.15
C TYR A 297 26.26 6.47 -18.13
N MET A 298 25.35 7.33 -17.65
CA MET A 298 24.67 8.31 -18.50
C MET A 298 25.66 9.27 -19.19
N PHE A 299 26.77 9.61 -18.54
CA PHE A 299 27.84 10.40 -19.16
C PHE A 299 28.53 9.66 -20.31
N LEU A 300 28.77 8.36 -20.14
CA LEU A 300 29.36 7.50 -21.18
C LEU A 300 28.40 7.35 -22.37
N ILE A 301 27.12 7.07 -22.08
CA ILE A 301 26.05 6.97 -23.09
C ILE A 301 25.93 8.28 -23.87
N ALA A 302 25.94 9.43 -23.17
CA ALA A 302 25.88 10.75 -23.80
C ALA A 302 27.09 11.02 -24.72
N ALA A 303 28.30 10.60 -24.32
CA ALA A 303 29.49 10.72 -25.14
C ALA A 303 29.39 9.90 -26.43
N PHE A 304 28.89 8.66 -26.36
CA PHE A 304 28.63 7.83 -27.54
C PHE A 304 27.52 8.41 -28.42
N ALA A 305 26.45 8.95 -27.85
CA ALA A 305 25.37 9.60 -28.61
C ALA A 305 25.89 10.79 -29.44
N LEU A 306 26.75 11.63 -28.83
CA LEU A 306 27.40 12.74 -29.53
C LEU A 306 28.39 12.25 -30.59
N ALA A 307 29.16 11.19 -30.30
CA ALA A 307 30.06 10.59 -31.28
C ALA A 307 29.30 10.04 -32.49
N PHE A 308 28.17 9.36 -32.27
CA PHE A 308 27.30 8.86 -33.33
C PHE A 308 26.64 9.98 -34.14
N HIS A 309 26.23 11.08 -33.50
CA HIS A 309 25.72 12.25 -34.21
C HIS A 309 26.76 12.81 -35.20
N ILE A 310 28.03 12.88 -34.80
CA ILE A 310 29.11 13.37 -35.67
C ILE A 310 29.42 12.36 -36.79
N LEU A 311 29.51 11.08 -36.43
CA LEU A 311 30.01 10.02 -37.29
C LEU A 311 28.98 9.53 -38.32
N PHE A 312 27.70 9.51 -37.93
CA PHE A 312 26.58 9.02 -38.71
C PHE A 312 25.63 10.13 -39.17
N LYS A 313 26.08 11.40 -39.17
CA LYS A 313 25.30 12.57 -39.59
C LYS A 313 24.57 12.41 -40.93
N SER A 314 25.10 11.59 -41.84
CA SER A 314 24.51 11.28 -43.14
C SER A 314 23.22 10.45 -43.08
N SER A 315 22.91 9.84 -41.94
CA SER A 315 21.70 9.03 -41.75
C SER A 315 20.59 9.81 -41.05
N ILE A 316 19.35 9.59 -41.48
CA ILE A 316 18.14 10.29 -41.00
C ILE A 316 17.99 10.16 -39.48
N ASN A 317 18.36 9.01 -38.92
CA ASN A 317 18.21 8.73 -37.49
C ASN A 317 19.24 9.46 -36.60
N PHE A 318 20.27 10.06 -37.19
CA PHE A 318 21.38 10.73 -36.48
C PHE A 318 21.61 12.19 -36.95
N SER A 319 20.67 12.75 -37.71
CA SER A 319 20.74 14.12 -38.24
C SER A 319 20.73 15.18 -37.14
N ASP A 320 19.94 14.93 -36.10
CA ASP A 320 19.75 15.83 -34.96
C ASP A 320 20.34 15.22 -33.69
N PRO A 321 20.88 16.05 -32.77
CA PRO A 321 21.40 15.55 -31.50
C PRO A 321 20.31 14.81 -30.72
N GLY A 322 19.07 15.31 -30.69
CA GLY A 322 17.96 14.65 -29.99
C GLY A 322 17.63 13.26 -30.55
N GLN A 323 17.55 13.13 -31.87
CA GLN A 323 17.30 11.83 -32.54
C GLN A 323 18.46 10.86 -32.32
N SER A 324 19.69 11.37 -32.34
CA SER A 324 20.90 10.57 -32.05
C SER A 324 20.89 10.04 -30.62
N PHE A 325 20.50 10.87 -29.65
CA PHE A 325 20.34 10.43 -28.26
C PHE A 325 19.24 9.37 -28.12
N PHE A 326 18.07 9.59 -28.72
CA PHE A 326 16.96 8.61 -28.69
C PHE A 326 17.35 7.28 -29.32
N LYS A 327 18.00 7.32 -30.49
CA LYS A 327 18.49 6.11 -31.17
C LYS A 327 19.59 5.42 -30.36
N THR A 328 20.46 6.16 -29.70
CA THR A 328 21.48 5.60 -28.80
C THR A 328 20.84 4.89 -27.61
N ILE A 329 19.78 5.44 -27.01
CA ILE A 329 19.03 4.79 -25.92
C ILE A 329 18.43 3.47 -26.40
N ILE A 330 17.84 3.43 -27.59
CA ILE A 330 17.35 2.17 -28.19
C ILE A 330 18.51 1.18 -28.38
N MET A 331 19.69 1.65 -28.80
CA MET A 331 20.85 0.78 -28.97
C MET A 331 21.42 0.23 -27.64
N ILE A 332 21.11 0.83 -26.48
CA ILE A 332 21.51 0.28 -25.16
C ILE A 332 20.81 -1.06 -24.89
N THR A 333 19.59 -1.25 -25.38
CA THR A 333 18.83 -2.50 -25.18
C THR A 333 19.39 -3.67 -25.98
N GLY A 334 20.38 -3.42 -26.86
CA GLY A 334 20.99 -4.41 -27.73
C GLY A 334 20.35 -4.52 -29.10
N GLU A 335 19.39 -3.64 -29.44
CA GLU A 335 18.77 -3.59 -30.76
C GLU A 335 19.66 -2.83 -31.76
N PHE A 336 20.27 -3.57 -32.71
CA PHE A 336 21.16 -3.03 -33.74
C PHE A 336 20.55 -3.18 -35.13
N ASN A 337 19.85 -2.15 -35.60
CA ASN A 337 19.38 -2.11 -36.98
C ASN A 337 20.52 -1.68 -37.92
N SER A 338 21.15 -2.64 -38.60
CA SER A 338 22.24 -2.38 -39.56
C SER A 338 21.82 -1.45 -40.71
N ASN A 339 20.55 -1.49 -41.11
CA ASN A 339 20.00 -0.64 -42.17
C ASN A 339 19.91 0.85 -41.79
N ASP A 340 19.91 1.15 -40.49
CA ASP A 340 19.75 2.51 -39.96
C ASP A 340 21.09 3.25 -39.83
N ILE A 341 22.22 2.56 -39.99
CA ILE A 341 23.56 3.07 -39.70
C ILE A 341 24.38 3.13 -41.00
N SER A 342 24.63 4.35 -41.47
CA SER A 342 25.43 4.56 -42.69
C SER A 342 26.94 4.65 -42.37
N PHE A 343 27.68 3.57 -42.60
CA PHE A 343 29.14 3.52 -42.38
C PHE A 343 29.98 4.16 -43.50
N VAL A 344 29.36 4.98 -44.37
CA VAL A 344 29.97 5.47 -45.62
C VAL A 344 30.98 6.61 -45.39
N SER A 345 30.69 7.52 -44.45
CA SER A 345 31.50 8.73 -44.24
C SER A 345 32.91 8.43 -43.69
N TYR A 346 33.01 7.50 -42.73
CA TYR A 346 34.26 7.14 -42.07
C TYR A 346 34.31 5.63 -41.80
N PRO A 347 34.60 4.77 -42.79
CA PRO A 347 34.38 3.33 -42.67
C PRO A 347 35.16 2.69 -41.52
N ILE A 348 36.43 3.06 -41.32
CA ILE A 348 37.24 2.43 -40.28
C ILE A 348 36.87 2.93 -38.88
N CYS A 349 36.87 4.25 -38.67
CA CYS A 349 36.55 4.83 -37.36
C CYS A 349 35.14 4.49 -36.90
N SER A 350 34.16 4.43 -37.81
CA SER A 350 32.78 4.10 -37.46
C SER A 350 32.58 2.68 -37.01
N HIS A 351 33.22 1.70 -37.66
CA HIS A 351 33.18 0.32 -37.21
C HIS A 351 33.88 0.15 -35.85
N ILE A 352 35.03 0.81 -35.64
CA ILE A 352 35.75 0.73 -34.36
C ILE A 352 34.90 1.30 -33.21
N VAL A 353 34.37 2.51 -33.35
CA VAL A 353 33.53 3.15 -32.32
C VAL A 353 32.26 2.34 -32.07
N PHE A 354 31.65 1.80 -33.12
CA PHE A 354 30.46 0.96 -33.01
C PHE A 354 30.75 -0.36 -32.28
N VAL A 355 31.82 -1.08 -32.62
CA VAL A 355 32.23 -2.31 -31.92
C VAL A 355 32.56 -2.01 -30.44
N LEU A 356 33.23 -0.89 -30.17
CA LEU A 356 33.51 -0.46 -28.79
C LEU A 356 32.22 -0.20 -28.01
N PHE A 357 31.23 0.45 -28.63
CA PHE A 357 29.91 0.66 -28.03
C PHE A 357 29.20 -0.66 -27.72
N VAL A 358 29.16 -1.59 -28.68
CA VAL A 358 28.55 -2.91 -28.50
C VAL A 358 29.21 -3.65 -27.34
N PHE A 359 30.55 -3.66 -27.28
CA PHE A 359 31.29 -4.31 -26.22
C PHE A 359 31.03 -3.68 -24.84
N LEU A 360 31.18 -2.36 -24.70
CA LEU A 360 31.08 -1.69 -23.40
C LEU A 360 29.64 -1.58 -22.89
N ILE A 361 28.69 -1.22 -23.76
CA ILE A 361 27.32 -0.93 -23.35
C ILE A 361 26.44 -2.19 -23.47
N ALA A 362 26.36 -2.79 -24.66
CA ALA A 362 25.42 -3.89 -24.86
C ALA A 362 25.89 -5.22 -24.24
N ILE A 363 27.20 -5.48 -24.19
CA ILE A 363 27.72 -6.72 -23.57
C ILE A 363 28.07 -6.48 -22.10
N VAL A 364 29.01 -5.58 -21.80
CA VAL A 364 29.51 -5.42 -20.42
C VAL A 364 28.46 -4.79 -19.51
N LEU A 365 27.92 -3.62 -19.86
CA LEU A 365 26.97 -2.92 -19.00
C LEU A 365 25.66 -3.69 -18.84
N LEU A 366 25.05 -4.20 -19.91
CA LEU A 366 23.79 -4.95 -19.80
C LEU A 366 23.93 -6.23 -18.96
N ASN A 367 25.05 -6.96 -19.10
CA ASN A 367 25.30 -8.15 -18.29
C ASN A 367 25.58 -7.80 -16.83
N LEU A 368 26.26 -6.67 -16.56
CA LEU A 368 26.45 -6.17 -15.19
C LEU A 368 25.12 -5.81 -14.53
N LEU A 369 24.25 -5.06 -15.25
CA LEU A 369 22.93 -4.66 -14.77
C LEU A 369 22.07 -5.89 -14.45
N ASN A 370 22.03 -6.87 -15.36
CA ASN A 370 21.28 -8.11 -15.16
C ASN A 370 21.86 -8.94 -14.00
N GLY A 371 23.19 -9.03 -13.88
CA GLY A 371 23.85 -9.78 -12.82
C GLY A 371 23.60 -9.21 -11.43
N LEU A 372 23.64 -7.88 -11.29
CA LEU A 372 23.34 -7.19 -10.03
C LEU A 372 21.86 -7.30 -9.68
N ALA A 373 20.96 -7.09 -10.66
CA ALA A 373 19.53 -7.22 -10.45
C ALA A 373 19.14 -8.61 -9.90
N VAL A 374 19.73 -9.70 -10.41
CA VAL A 374 19.45 -11.05 -9.92
C VAL A 374 19.92 -11.25 -8.48
N SER A 375 21.07 -10.70 -8.11
CA SER A 375 21.57 -10.76 -6.73
C SER A 375 20.64 -10.00 -5.77
N ASP A 376 20.22 -8.79 -6.15
CA ASP A 376 19.37 -7.92 -5.33
C ASP A 376 17.96 -8.50 -5.16
N ILE A 377 17.40 -9.11 -6.22
CA ILE A 377 16.08 -9.77 -6.16
C ILE A 377 16.06 -10.87 -5.08
N ASN A 378 17.13 -11.67 -4.96
CA ASN A 378 17.18 -12.73 -3.96
C ASN A 378 17.23 -12.18 -2.52
N GLU A 379 17.98 -11.11 -2.27
CA GLU A 379 17.99 -10.45 -0.96
C GLU A 379 16.62 -9.84 -0.65
N ILE A 380 16.01 -9.16 -1.63
CA ILE A 380 14.69 -8.55 -1.49
C ILE A 380 13.62 -9.62 -1.23
N LEU A 381 13.67 -10.75 -1.93
CA LEU A 381 12.72 -11.87 -1.76
C LEU A 381 12.77 -12.43 -0.33
N SER A 382 13.97 -12.54 0.26
CA SER A 382 14.14 -12.99 1.66
C SER A 382 13.46 -12.06 2.68
N ARG A 383 13.27 -10.78 2.32
CA ARG A 383 12.65 -9.74 3.15
C ARG A 383 11.22 -9.41 2.72
N ALA A 384 10.72 -9.95 1.61
CA ALA A 384 9.47 -9.57 0.98
C ALA A 384 8.26 -9.76 1.91
N GLU A 385 8.23 -10.86 2.66
CA GLU A 385 7.18 -11.12 3.66
C GLU A 385 7.11 -10.00 4.71
N LEU A 386 8.27 -9.60 5.24
CA LEU A 386 8.37 -8.53 6.24
C LEU A 386 7.98 -7.17 5.65
N ILE A 387 8.43 -6.87 4.43
CA ILE A 387 8.04 -5.65 3.71
C ILE A 387 6.53 -5.62 3.49
N GLY A 388 5.94 -6.75 3.09
CA GLY A 388 4.49 -6.90 2.95
C GLY A 388 3.76 -6.63 4.25
N LEU A 389 4.22 -7.16 5.39
CA LEU A 389 3.64 -6.86 6.70
C LEU A 389 3.74 -5.37 7.08
N ILE A 390 4.88 -4.73 6.80
CA ILE A 390 5.07 -3.30 7.04
C ILE A 390 4.13 -2.46 6.17
N SER A 391 3.97 -2.81 4.90
CA SER A 391 3.04 -2.12 3.99
C SER A 391 1.58 -2.30 4.43
N ARG A 392 1.19 -3.48 4.92
CA ARG A 392 -0.12 -3.72 5.55
C ARG A 392 -0.33 -2.81 6.76
N VAL A 393 0.66 -2.70 7.65
CA VAL A 393 0.60 -1.81 8.82
C VAL A 393 0.38 -0.36 8.39
N ARG A 394 1.14 0.14 7.41
CA ARG A 394 1.00 1.51 6.88
C ARG A 394 -0.38 1.77 6.31
N LEU A 395 -0.92 0.83 5.53
CA LEU A 395 -2.26 0.92 4.94
C LEU A 395 -3.36 0.99 6.02
N ILE A 396 -3.29 0.12 7.03
CA ILE A 396 -4.29 0.09 8.11
C ILE A 396 -4.23 1.41 8.91
N ILE A 397 -3.04 1.93 9.20
CA ILE A 397 -2.87 3.22 9.88
C ILE A 397 -3.43 4.36 9.05
N TYR A 398 -3.18 4.36 7.74
CA TYR A 398 -3.71 5.38 6.84
C TYR A 398 -5.24 5.43 6.90
N LEU A 399 -5.89 4.25 6.85
CA LEU A 399 -7.35 4.16 6.95
C LEU A 399 -7.87 4.52 8.35
N GLU A 400 -7.15 4.15 9.40
CA GLU A 400 -7.46 4.54 10.77
C GLU A 400 -7.36 6.06 10.96
N ASP A 401 -6.32 6.69 10.40
CA ASP A 401 -6.14 8.14 10.43
C ASP A 401 -7.22 8.90 9.64
N ILE A 402 -7.68 8.36 8.49
CA ILE A 402 -8.81 8.94 7.75
C ILE A 402 -10.10 8.81 8.57
N ALA A 403 -10.35 7.65 9.18
CA ALA A 403 -11.55 7.42 9.98
C ALA A 403 -11.60 8.33 11.22
N PHE A 404 -10.44 8.60 11.84
CA PHE A 404 -10.31 9.48 13.00
C PHE A 404 -10.04 10.95 12.68
N GLY A 405 -9.78 11.29 11.42
CA GLY A 405 -9.54 12.67 11.00
C GLY A 405 -10.71 13.56 11.41
N GLU A 406 -10.45 14.58 12.24
CA GLU A 406 -11.41 15.65 12.50
C GLU A 406 -11.15 16.79 11.49
N PRO A 407 -11.93 16.91 10.40
CA PRO A 407 -11.69 17.87 9.31
C PRO A 407 -11.77 19.34 9.74
N LEU A 408 -12.40 19.63 10.88
CA LEU A 408 -12.97 20.95 11.16
C LEU A 408 -12.35 21.71 12.34
N ASN A 409 -11.19 21.29 12.85
CA ASN A 409 -10.49 22.07 13.87
C ASN A 409 -9.86 23.36 13.35
N TRP A 410 -9.85 23.59 12.04
CA TRP A 410 -9.42 24.88 11.45
C TRP A 410 -10.42 26.03 11.73
N PHE A 411 -11.72 25.74 11.72
CA PHE A 411 -12.76 26.75 11.93
C PHE A 411 -13.16 26.94 13.40
N SER A 412 -12.58 26.16 14.32
CA SER A 412 -13.05 26.05 15.72
C SER A 412 -12.54 27.13 16.68
N HIS A 413 -11.90 28.20 16.20
CA HIS A 413 -11.69 29.39 17.04
C HIS A 413 -13.01 30.05 17.49
N ARG A 414 -14.15 29.72 16.87
CA ARG A 414 -15.48 29.98 17.42
C ARG A 414 -16.15 28.67 17.86
N LYS A 415 -16.56 28.62 19.12
CA LYS A 415 -17.38 27.57 19.74
C LYS A 415 -18.76 27.45 19.05
N THR A 416 -18.83 26.89 17.85
CA THR A 416 -20.09 26.44 17.25
C THR A 416 -20.13 24.92 17.25
N ARG A 417 -20.99 24.34 18.09
CA ARG A 417 -21.21 22.89 18.26
C ARG A 417 -21.67 22.16 16.99
N PHE A 418 -22.02 22.87 15.92
CA PHE A 418 -22.68 22.30 14.74
C PHE A 418 -21.73 21.66 13.72
N LEU A 419 -20.43 21.99 13.70
CA LEU A 419 -19.47 21.42 12.75
C LEU A 419 -18.48 20.47 13.45
N ARG A 420 -19.03 19.48 14.18
CA ARG A 420 -18.29 18.34 14.71
C ARG A 420 -18.84 17.03 14.11
N TRP A 421 -19.12 17.07 12.81
CA TRP A 421 -19.58 15.92 12.04
C TRP A 421 -18.39 15.28 11.34
N ASN A 422 -18.02 14.07 11.78
CA ASN A 422 -17.17 13.18 10.99
C ASN A 422 -18.10 12.32 10.13
N PRO A 423 -18.17 12.54 8.81
CA PRO A 423 -19.02 11.72 7.92
C PRO A 423 -18.57 10.25 7.91
N PHE A 424 -17.33 9.98 8.33
CA PHE A 424 -16.74 8.65 8.40
C PHE A 424 -16.89 7.97 9.78
N SER A 425 -17.64 8.54 10.72
CA SER A 425 -17.80 7.96 12.07
C SER A 425 -18.40 6.55 12.05
N PHE A 426 -19.24 6.23 11.05
CA PHE A 426 -19.77 4.87 10.85
C PHE A 426 -18.68 3.84 10.53
N PHE A 427 -17.58 4.26 9.90
CA PHE A 427 -16.46 3.37 9.57
C PHE A 427 -15.62 3.01 10.81
N ILE A 428 -15.58 3.88 11.83
CA ILE A 428 -14.80 3.65 13.05
C ILE A 428 -15.20 2.34 13.73
N ASN A 429 -16.51 2.11 13.89
CA ASN A 429 -17.03 0.88 14.51
C ASN A 429 -16.77 -0.39 13.69
N ARG A 430 -16.51 -0.25 12.38
CA ARG A 430 -16.20 -1.37 11.48
C ARG A 430 -14.70 -1.66 11.40
N ILE A 431 -13.85 -0.67 11.66
CA ILE A 431 -12.38 -0.76 11.54
C ILE A 431 -11.72 -1.16 12.86
N LEU A 432 -12.22 -0.68 14.00
CA LEU A 432 -11.67 -0.98 15.32
C LEU A 432 -11.95 -2.42 15.76
N LEU A 433 -10.94 -3.08 16.34
CA LEU A 433 -11.12 -4.40 16.95
C LEU A 433 -11.57 -4.27 18.41
N PHE A 434 -11.05 -3.31 19.16
CA PHE A 434 -11.42 -2.99 20.54
C PHE A 434 -12.34 -1.75 20.59
N PRO A 435 -13.36 -1.71 21.47
CA PRO A 435 -13.94 -2.80 22.26
C PRO A 435 -14.79 -3.80 21.47
N TYR A 436 -15.12 -3.49 20.21
CA TYR A 436 -16.30 -4.05 19.54
C TYR A 436 -16.20 -5.53 19.21
N TYR A 437 -15.08 -5.96 18.64
CA TYR A 437 -14.85 -7.36 18.26
C TYR A 437 -14.09 -8.12 19.36
N LEU A 438 -13.10 -7.50 19.98
CA LEU A 438 -12.20 -8.10 20.97
C LEU A 438 -12.50 -7.62 22.40
N LYS A 439 -13.73 -7.81 22.91
CA LYS A 439 -14.12 -7.31 24.23
C LYS A 439 -13.26 -7.84 25.38
N ASN A 440 -12.85 -9.12 25.31
CA ASN A 440 -12.00 -9.78 26.31
C ASN A 440 -10.52 -9.86 25.88
N GLY A 441 -10.19 -9.37 24.68
CA GLY A 441 -8.85 -9.45 24.10
C GLY A 441 -8.35 -10.86 23.79
N LYS A 442 -9.24 -11.85 23.70
CA LYS A 442 -8.89 -13.26 23.41
C LYS A 442 -9.73 -13.78 22.25
N ILE A 443 -9.14 -14.66 21.44
CA ILE A 443 -9.79 -15.33 20.31
C ILE A 443 -9.42 -16.80 20.35
N THR A 444 -10.37 -17.67 20.05
CA THR A 444 -10.13 -19.09 19.82
C THR A 444 -10.24 -19.38 18.34
N VAL A 445 -9.32 -20.19 17.83
CA VAL A 445 -9.35 -20.65 16.44
C VAL A 445 -9.57 -22.15 16.47
N VAL A 446 -10.61 -22.61 15.77
CA VAL A 446 -11.00 -24.01 15.69
C VAL A 446 -10.55 -24.57 14.33
N CYS A 447 -10.02 -25.78 14.35
CA CYS A 447 -9.68 -26.56 13.15
C CYS A 447 -10.88 -27.45 12.79
N ASP A 448 -11.46 -27.27 11.60
CA ASP A 448 -12.44 -28.23 11.10
C ASP A 448 -11.70 -29.36 10.37
N ASP A 449 -11.44 -30.47 11.06
CA ASP A 449 -10.74 -31.66 10.52
C ASP A 449 -11.58 -32.46 9.47
N MET A 450 -12.63 -31.85 8.90
CA MET A 450 -13.59 -32.54 8.05
C MET A 450 -13.11 -32.77 6.61
N ASP A 451 -12.04 -32.12 6.14
CA ASP A 451 -11.53 -32.26 4.77
C ASP A 451 -10.01 -32.56 4.74
N ILE A 452 -9.65 -33.81 4.39
CA ILE A 452 -8.27 -34.37 4.34
C ILE A 452 -7.32 -33.64 3.36
N HIS A 453 -7.80 -32.62 2.64
CA HIS A 453 -7.03 -31.89 1.63
C HIS A 453 -7.04 -30.36 1.77
N ASP A 454 -7.77 -29.78 2.74
CA ASP A 454 -7.78 -28.34 2.95
C ASP A 454 -8.10 -28.00 4.42
N ASP A 455 -7.06 -27.84 5.24
CA ASP A 455 -7.18 -27.43 6.64
C ASP A 455 -7.73 -26.00 6.71
N ARG A 456 -9.04 -25.86 6.88
CA ARG A 456 -9.71 -24.57 7.05
C ARG A 456 -9.85 -24.24 8.52
N TYR A 457 -9.43 -23.04 8.88
CA TYR A 457 -9.39 -22.60 10.27
C TYR A 457 -10.36 -21.45 10.52
N TYR A 458 -11.26 -21.62 11.49
CA TYR A 458 -12.30 -20.64 11.76
C TYR A 458 -12.08 -19.91 13.07
N VAL A 459 -12.21 -18.58 13.00
CA VAL A 459 -12.08 -17.68 14.13
C VAL A 459 -13.39 -17.67 14.93
N HIS A 460 -13.34 -18.17 16.16
CA HIS A 460 -14.43 -18.13 17.12
C HIS A 460 -14.18 -17.06 18.20
N ASN A 461 -15.23 -16.36 18.59
CA ASN A 461 -15.17 -15.38 19.64
C ASN A 461 -16.11 -15.78 20.78
N ASN A 462 -15.52 -16.32 21.86
CA ASN A 462 -16.24 -16.79 23.04
C ASN A 462 -17.04 -15.69 23.78
N SER A 463 -16.89 -14.41 23.43
CA SER A 463 -17.60 -13.29 24.06
C SER A 463 -18.90 -12.87 23.38
N ILE A 464 -19.22 -13.42 22.21
CA ILE A 464 -20.42 -13.06 21.43
C ILE A 464 -21.44 -14.21 21.55
N ASN A 465 -22.65 -13.91 22.04
CA ASN A 465 -23.75 -14.87 22.05
C ASN A 465 -24.03 -15.38 20.62
N ARG A 466 -24.33 -16.67 20.49
CA ARG A 466 -24.55 -17.41 19.22
C ARG A 466 -25.58 -16.80 18.25
N ASP A 467 -26.30 -15.75 18.64
CA ASP A 467 -27.42 -15.17 17.91
C ASP A 467 -27.03 -14.01 16.95
N GLU A 468 -25.83 -13.43 17.08
CA GLU A 468 -25.34 -12.43 16.12
C GLU A 468 -24.56 -13.11 14.99
N HIS A 469 -25.19 -13.23 13.81
CA HIS A 469 -24.59 -13.74 12.58
C HIS A 469 -23.44 -12.84 12.10
N TRP A 470 -22.24 -13.04 12.65
CA TRP A 470 -21.01 -12.57 12.03
C TRP A 470 -20.55 -13.61 11.01
N PRO A 471 -20.07 -13.21 9.82
CA PRO A 471 -19.53 -14.15 8.85
C PRO A 471 -18.36 -14.90 9.50
N ILE A 472 -18.39 -16.22 9.38
CA ILE A 472 -17.30 -17.10 9.81
C ILE A 472 -16.01 -16.59 9.14
N MET A 473 -15.07 -16.12 9.96
CA MET A 473 -13.79 -15.61 9.47
C MET A 473 -12.81 -16.77 9.39
N GLU A 474 -12.36 -17.05 8.18
CA GLU A 474 -11.28 -18.00 7.93
C GLU A 474 -9.94 -17.33 8.22
N MET A 475 -9.09 -18.01 8.98
CA MET A 475 -7.77 -17.56 9.39
C MET A 475 -6.69 -18.06 8.42
N ASP A 476 -5.60 -17.30 8.26
CA ASP A 476 -4.49 -17.71 7.40
C ASP A 476 -3.83 -19.00 7.93
N PRO A 477 -3.79 -20.10 7.16
CA PRO A 477 -3.24 -21.38 7.61
C PRO A 477 -1.74 -21.29 7.96
N ASP A 478 -0.98 -20.44 7.28
CA ASP A 478 0.45 -20.26 7.56
C ASP A 478 0.70 -19.73 8.98
N ILE A 479 -0.15 -18.79 9.43
CA ILE A 479 -0.08 -18.22 10.79
C ILE A 479 -0.35 -19.29 11.84
N ILE A 480 -1.29 -20.20 11.55
CA ILE A 480 -1.69 -21.25 12.49
C ILE A 480 -0.65 -22.36 12.53
N GLN A 481 -0.10 -22.75 11.38
CA GLN A 481 0.99 -23.70 11.35
C GLN A 481 2.21 -23.17 12.12
N GLN A 482 2.51 -21.88 12.01
CA GLN A 482 3.56 -21.25 12.79
C GLN A 482 3.24 -21.23 14.29
N ALA A 483 1.99 -20.95 14.68
CA ALA A 483 1.55 -21.01 16.07
C ALA A 483 1.65 -22.43 16.64
N LYS A 484 1.19 -23.45 15.91
CA LYS A 484 1.31 -24.88 16.29
C LYS A 484 2.76 -25.29 16.51
N ARG A 485 3.69 -24.85 15.65
CA ARG A 485 5.14 -25.11 15.82
C ARG A 485 5.67 -24.52 17.14
N ILE A 486 5.37 -23.24 17.42
CA ILE A 486 5.81 -22.58 18.66
C ILE A 486 5.26 -23.29 19.91
N ILE A 487 3.98 -23.70 19.88
CA ILE A 487 3.36 -24.44 20.98
C ILE A 487 4.03 -25.81 21.16
N SER A 488 4.30 -26.53 20.07
CA SER A 488 4.98 -27.83 20.11
C SER A 488 6.40 -27.72 20.69
N ASP A 489 7.19 -26.75 20.23
CA ASP A 489 8.55 -26.51 20.73
C ASP A 489 8.54 -26.20 22.23
N LYS A 490 7.53 -25.44 22.69
CA LYS A 490 7.35 -25.12 24.11
C LYS A 490 6.98 -26.34 24.96
N ASN A 491 6.08 -27.20 24.46
CA ASN A 491 5.68 -28.43 25.16
C ASN A 491 6.88 -29.39 25.30
N GLN A 492 7.73 -29.49 24.26
CA GLN A 492 8.97 -30.27 24.32
C GLN A 492 9.97 -29.72 25.36
N LEU A 493 10.05 -28.40 25.52
CA LEU A 493 10.91 -27.76 26.52
C LEU A 493 10.39 -27.89 27.96
N SER A 494 9.08 -28.10 28.17
CA SER A 494 8.50 -28.33 29.50
C SER A 494 8.58 -29.78 29.96
N ASP A 495 8.72 -30.73 29.03
CA ASP A 495 8.83 -32.16 29.30
C ASP A 495 10.27 -32.62 29.62
N HIS A 496 11.25 -31.72 29.49
CA HIS A 496 12.66 -31.88 29.86
C HIS A 496 13.01 -31.09 31.12
#